data_AF-A0A7R7TQH3-F1
#
_entry.id   AF-A0A7R7TQH3-F1
#
_cell.length_a   1.000
_cell.length_b   1.000
_cell.length_c   1.000
_cell.angle_alpha   90.00
_cell.angle_beta   90.00
_cell.angle_gamma   90.00
#
_symmetry.space_group_name_H-M   'P 1'
#
loop_
_entity.id
_entity.type
_entity.pdbx_description
1 polymer ?
#
loop_
_entity_poly.entity_id
_entity_poly.type
_entity_poly.pdbx_seq_one_letter_code
_entity_poly.pdbx_strand_id
1 'polypeptide(L)'
;MEHHTRPEAQIPDTLAKIAGLFQINPDLGEVVLRAYAALRGLSPEALRAHLLAPPPRPERAREAFQRPYLAHFAQTLPRYPYATDDPKEGVRIYKRENALKRVHVQVGHYPHAVLRLVVDVDLPWPQVEERIHALPPSLVLVNPRSGHFHAWYELDPIPLTPPPGREESLKGALALLAEVEALLEAYYGADPGYNGLLSRNPFLHPPEWTWGGGKRWSLRDLHRELRGLLPSGTRRRVDPGLASYGRNNALFDRLRAEAYAHVALFRGVPGGEEAFRAWVEQRAHALNQALFRDHPKGPLDPREVHHTAKSVAKWTYRNYRGARVYPVSSTGRPDRSRLSPQARALIPPLQGQELQEAVREGGRRRGSQRRQEAEEKLTEALKRLQARGERVTARALAREAGVKPHTASKWLKKMRE
;
A
#
# COMPACT_ATOMS: atom_id res chain seq x y z
N MET A 1 9.27 29.16 -43.06
CA MET A 1 9.31 29.18 -41.58
C MET A 1 9.57 30.61 -41.16
N GLU A 2 8.52 31.41 -41.03
CA GLU A 2 8.62 32.74 -40.42
C GLU A 2 7.95 32.66 -39.05
N HIS A 3 8.76 32.61 -38.00
CA HIS A 3 8.31 32.75 -36.63
C HIS A 3 8.00 34.23 -36.37
N HIS A 4 6.77 34.66 -36.68
CA HIS A 4 6.22 35.88 -36.11
C HIS A 4 5.80 35.60 -34.66
N THR A 5 6.72 35.79 -33.72
CA THR A 5 6.35 36.01 -32.31
C THR A 5 5.51 37.28 -32.25
N ARG A 6 4.25 37.15 -31.81
CA ARG A 6 3.34 38.28 -31.58
C ARG A 6 4.01 39.32 -30.67
N PRO A 7 4.02 40.62 -31.02
CA PRO A 7 4.64 41.69 -30.20
C PRO A 7 4.13 41.74 -28.75
N GLU A 8 2.89 41.30 -28.53
CA GLU A 8 2.21 41.31 -27.23
C GLU A 8 2.82 40.33 -26.21
N ALA A 9 3.48 39.25 -26.66
CA ALA A 9 4.09 38.26 -25.77
C ALA A 9 5.45 38.70 -25.17
N GLN A 10 6.13 39.69 -25.76
CA GLN A 10 7.42 40.21 -25.27
C GLN A 10 7.26 41.22 -24.13
N ILE A 11 6.08 41.84 -24.01
CA ILE A 11 5.84 42.94 -23.06
C ILE A 11 5.88 42.44 -21.61
N PRO A 12 5.17 41.35 -21.23
CA PRO A 12 5.18 40.87 -19.85
C PRO A 12 6.56 40.37 -19.39
N ASP A 13 7.29 39.68 -20.27
CA ASP A 13 8.63 39.14 -19.96
C ASP A 13 9.68 40.24 -19.78
N THR A 14 9.58 41.32 -20.58
CA THR A 14 10.48 42.49 -20.45
C THR A 14 10.18 43.29 -19.19
N LEU A 15 8.89 43.48 -18.86
CA LEU A 15 8.47 44.15 -17.62
C LEU A 15 8.91 43.36 -16.37
N ALA A 16 8.82 42.03 -16.37
CA ALA A 16 9.31 41.19 -15.28
C ALA A 16 10.83 41.34 -15.05
N LYS A 17 11.63 41.43 -16.13
CA LYS A 17 13.07 41.70 -16.05
C LYS A 17 13.37 43.08 -15.50
N ILE A 18 12.60 44.10 -15.90
CA ILE A 18 12.71 45.47 -15.37
C ILE A 18 12.37 45.48 -13.86
N ALA A 19 11.32 44.77 -13.44
CA ALA A 19 10.98 44.60 -12.02
C ALA A 19 12.13 43.96 -11.22
N GLY A 20 12.80 42.95 -11.79
CA GLY A 20 14.00 42.35 -11.20
C GLY A 20 15.16 43.33 -11.03
N LEU A 21 15.38 44.23 -11.99
CA LEU A 21 16.40 45.29 -11.89
C LEU A 21 16.10 46.29 -10.77
N PHE A 22 14.83 46.65 -10.56
CA PHE A 22 14.43 47.50 -9.43
C PHE A 22 14.78 46.89 -8.07
N GLN A 23 14.81 45.56 -7.95
CA GLN A 23 15.23 44.88 -6.71
C GLN A 23 16.75 44.85 -6.51
N ILE A 24 17.53 44.96 -7.59
CA ILE A 24 19.00 44.91 -7.56
C ILE A 24 19.59 46.31 -7.42
N ASN A 25 19.12 47.25 -8.24
CA ASN A 25 19.53 48.65 -8.25
C ASN A 25 18.36 49.53 -8.73
N PRO A 26 17.76 50.34 -7.85
CA PRO A 26 16.60 51.17 -8.19
C PRO A 26 16.85 52.18 -9.32
N ASP A 27 18.04 52.77 -9.38
CA ASP A 27 18.40 53.76 -10.40
C ASP A 27 18.52 53.10 -11.79
N LEU A 28 19.12 51.91 -11.83
CA LEU A 28 19.22 51.12 -13.05
C LEU A 28 17.83 50.66 -13.52
N GLY A 29 16.97 50.22 -12.60
CA GLY A 29 15.58 49.87 -12.91
C GLY A 29 14.81 51.04 -13.54
N GLU A 30 15.00 52.25 -13.01
CA GLU A 30 14.35 53.46 -13.54
C GLU A 30 14.85 53.84 -14.94
N VAL A 31 16.16 53.73 -15.19
CA VAL A 31 16.75 53.99 -16.52
C VAL A 31 16.18 53.03 -17.56
N VAL A 32 16.14 51.72 -17.26
CA VAL A 32 15.64 50.71 -18.20
C VAL A 32 14.13 50.83 -18.39
N LEU A 33 13.38 51.16 -17.33
CA LEU A 33 11.95 51.43 -17.43
C LEU A 33 11.63 52.59 -18.37
N ARG A 34 12.35 53.71 -18.25
CA ARG A 34 12.17 54.89 -19.12
C ARG A 34 12.51 54.59 -20.56
N ALA A 35 13.60 53.86 -20.80
CA ALA A 35 13.99 53.44 -22.14
C ALA A 35 12.93 52.54 -22.78
N TYR A 36 12.39 51.59 -22.01
CA TYR A 36 11.34 50.68 -22.46
C TYR A 36 10.01 51.42 -22.73
N ALA A 37 9.64 52.36 -21.85
CA ALA A 37 8.47 53.22 -22.00
C ALA A 37 8.55 54.05 -23.29
N ALA A 38 9.70 54.68 -23.54
CA ALA A 38 9.94 55.45 -24.75
C ALA A 38 9.87 54.60 -26.03
N LEU A 39 10.45 53.40 -26.02
CA LEU A 39 10.41 52.45 -27.14
C LEU A 39 8.97 52.03 -27.51
N ARG A 40 8.06 52.03 -26.54
CA ARG A 40 6.68 51.57 -26.69
C ARG A 40 5.66 52.71 -26.74
N GLY A 41 6.09 53.97 -26.65
CA GLY A 41 5.18 55.11 -26.59
C GLY A 41 4.27 55.10 -25.35
N LEU A 42 4.74 54.54 -24.24
CA LEU A 42 4.00 54.40 -22.98
C LEU A 42 4.53 55.41 -21.94
N SER A 43 3.71 55.76 -20.94
CA SER A 43 4.15 56.58 -19.81
C SER A 43 5.01 55.76 -18.85
N PRO A 44 6.23 56.23 -18.49
CA PRO A 44 7.05 55.61 -17.46
C PRO A 44 6.33 55.52 -16.12
N GLU A 45 5.54 56.53 -15.75
CA GLU A 45 4.78 56.60 -14.50
C GLU A 45 3.67 55.54 -14.46
N ALA A 46 2.95 55.33 -15.57
CA ALA A 46 1.92 54.30 -15.68
C ALA A 46 2.53 52.89 -15.62
N LEU A 47 3.65 52.67 -16.31
CA LEU A 47 4.37 51.40 -16.24
C LEU A 47 4.96 51.16 -14.85
N ARG A 48 5.48 52.20 -14.19
CA ARG A 48 5.98 52.15 -12.81
C ARG A 48 4.88 51.79 -11.83
N ALA A 49 3.71 52.43 -11.95
CA ALA A 49 2.55 52.12 -11.12
C ALA A 49 2.08 50.68 -11.32
N HIS A 50 2.16 50.15 -12.54
CA HIS A 50 1.84 48.75 -12.84
C HIS A 50 2.91 47.76 -12.31
N LEU A 51 4.20 48.10 -12.44
CA LEU A 51 5.34 47.28 -11.99
C LEU A 51 5.51 47.24 -10.47
N LEU A 52 5.26 48.36 -9.80
CA LEU A 52 5.39 48.52 -8.35
C LEU A 52 4.05 48.37 -7.63
N ALA A 53 2.97 48.09 -8.36
CA ALA A 53 1.70 47.74 -7.75
C ALA A 53 1.93 46.55 -6.81
N PRO A 54 1.41 46.60 -5.57
CA PRO A 54 1.15 45.41 -4.81
C PRO A 54 0.66 44.26 -5.71
N PRO A 55 1.17 43.03 -5.55
CA PRO A 55 0.40 41.89 -6.03
C PRO A 55 -1.03 42.06 -5.50
N PRO A 56 -2.07 41.80 -6.32
CA PRO A 56 -3.45 41.81 -5.88
C PRO A 56 -3.57 41.14 -4.50
N ARG A 57 -4.48 41.61 -3.63
CA ARG A 57 -4.68 41.02 -2.29
C ARG A 57 -4.71 39.47 -2.30
N PRO A 58 -5.33 38.80 -3.29
CA PRO A 58 -5.27 37.34 -3.43
C PRO A 58 -3.84 36.77 -3.60
N GLU A 59 -2.99 37.42 -4.39
CA GLU A 59 -1.60 36.98 -4.61
C GLU A 59 -0.73 37.16 -3.37
N ARG A 60 -0.92 38.26 -2.63
CA ARG A 60 -0.24 38.45 -1.33
C ARG A 60 -0.65 37.42 -0.29
N ALA A 61 -1.95 37.11 -0.22
CA ALA A 61 -2.46 36.06 0.67
C ALA A 61 -1.92 34.67 0.29
N ARG A 62 -1.82 34.40 -1.02
CA ARG A 62 -1.21 33.17 -1.56
C ARG A 62 0.26 33.04 -1.12
N GLU A 63 1.08 34.06 -1.35
CA GLU A 63 2.51 34.02 -0.98
C GLU A 63 2.71 33.88 0.53
N ALA A 64 1.91 34.61 1.32
CA ALA A 64 1.94 34.55 2.78
C ALA A 64 1.63 33.15 3.32
N PHE A 65 0.76 32.38 2.65
CA PHE A 65 0.46 31.00 2.99
C PHE A 65 1.52 30.01 2.46
N GLN A 66 1.91 30.12 1.19
CA GLN A 66 2.76 29.13 0.53
C GLN A 66 4.11 29.01 1.21
N ARG A 67 4.75 30.13 1.54
CA ARG A 67 6.10 30.11 2.13
C ARG A 67 6.18 29.29 3.42
N PRO A 68 5.36 29.54 4.47
CA PRO A 68 5.37 28.72 5.67
C PRO A 68 4.88 27.29 5.42
N TYR A 69 3.90 27.07 4.53
CA TYR A 69 3.41 25.73 4.20
C TYR A 69 4.51 24.87 3.55
N LEU A 70 5.24 25.40 2.57
CA LEU A 70 6.32 24.68 1.90
C LEU A 70 7.50 24.42 2.84
N ALA A 71 7.82 25.36 3.74
CA ALA A 71 8.81 25.12 4.79
C ALA A 71 8.40 23.95 5.69
N HIS A 72 7.13 23.90 6.11
CA HIS A 72 6.59 22.78 6.87
C HIS A 72 6.64 21.47 6.08
N PHE A 73 6.20 21.47 4.82
CA PHE A 73 6.25 20.31 3.93
C PHE A 73 7.68 19.74 3.84
N ALA A 74 8.69 20.58 3.57
CA ALA A 74 10.08 20.17 3.53
C ALA A 74 10.57 19.57 4.86
N GLN A 75 10.16 20.11 6.00
CA GLN A 75 10.54 19.57 7.32
C GLN A 75 9.89 18.22 7.61
N THR A 76 8.64 18.02 7.16
CA THR A 76 7.89 16.75 7.37
C THR A 76 8.23 15.65 6.38
N LEU A 77 8.92 15.95 5.28
CA LEU A 77 9.42 14.92 4.37
C LEU A 77 10.37 13.97 5.12
N PRO A 78 10.26 12.65 4.89
CA PRO A 78 11.25 11.69 5.36
C PRO A 78 12.67 12.10 4.96
N ARG A 79 13.67 11.60 5.69
CA ARG A 79 15.08 11.77 5.31
C ARG A 79 15.37 11.22 3.90
N TYR A 80 14.64 10.18 3.52
CA TYR A 80 14.82 9.47 2.26
C TYR A 80 13.47 9.25 1.55
N PRO A 81 12.83 10.30 1.00
CA PRO A 81 11.56 10.14 0.35
C PRO A 81 11.75 9.61 -1.08
N TYR A 82 10.65 9.09 -1.64
CA TYR A 82 10.57 8.80 -3.06
C TYR A 82 10.49 10.08 -3.88
N ALA A 83 11.20 10.11 -5.02
CA ALA A 83 11.11 11.19 -5.98
C ALA A 83 11.49 10.71 -7.38
N THR A 84 11.10 11.45 -8.41
CA THR A 84 11.48 11.19 -9.80
C THR A 84 11.28 12.44 -10.67
N ASP A 85 11.99 12.50 -11.79
CA ASP A 85 11.77 13.54 -12.80
C ASP A 85 10.71 13.09 -13.82
N ASP A 86 10.59 11.77 -14.05
CA ASP A 86 9.57 11.16 -14.89
C ASP A 86 9.04 9.88 -14.23
N PRO A 87 7.75 9.81 -13.86
CA PRO A 87 7.12 8.60 -13.33
C PRO A 87 7.26 7.37 -14.25
N LYS A 88 7.39 7.55 -15.57
CA LYS A 88 7.56 6.45 -16.54
C LYS A 88 8.93 5.78 -16.44
N GLU A 89 9.97 6.55 -16.07
CA GLU A 89 11.33 6.06 -15.83
C GLU A 89 11.47 5.39 -14.44
N GLY A 90 10.38 5.36 -13.69
CA GLY A 90 10.29 4.77 -12.36
C GLY A 90 10.62 5.74 -11.24
N VAL A 91 10.50 5.22 -10.02
CA VAL A 91 10.60 6.00 -8.79
C VAL A 91 11.81 5.56 -7.98
N ARG A 92 12.57 6.52 -7.43
CA ARG A 92 13.80 6.24 -6.67
C ARG A 92 13.78 6.96 -5.32
N ILE A 93 14.61 6.45 -4.40
CA ILE A 93 14.80 7.04 -3.08
C ILE A 93 15.96 8.03 -3.15
N TYR A 94 15.76 9.25 -2.65
CA TYR A 94 16.78 10.29 -2.60
C TYR A 94 16.97 10.81 -1.20
N LYS A 95 18.12 11.42 -0.88
CA LYS A 95 18.18 12.32 0.29
C LYS A 95 17.17 13.44 0.10
N ARG A 96 16.47 13.83 1.18
CA ARG A 96 15.43 14.87 1.17
C ARG A 96 15.82 16.13 0.38
N GLU A 97 17.03 16.63 0.56
CA GLU A 97 17.50 17.87 -0.09
C GLU A 97 17.64 17.72 -1.62
N ASN A 98 17.83 16.49 -2.10
CA ASN A 98 17.87 16.15 -3.52
C ASN A 98 16.49 15.79 -4.06
N ALA A 99 15.63 15.16 -3.25
CA ALA A 99 14.24 14.87 -3.61
C ALA A 99 13.46 16.15 -3.90
N LEU A 100 13.69 17.20 -3.10
CA LEU A 100 13.10 18.53 -3.28
C LEU A 100 13.52 19.22 -4.60
N LYS A 101 14.50 18.68 -5.31
CA LYS A 101 14.96 19.17 -6.61
C LYS A 101 14.47 18.31 -7.78
N ARG A 102 13.55 17.37 -7.54
CA ARG A 102 12.95 16.52 -8.59
C ARG A 102 11.54 16.97 -8.93
N VAL A 103 11.12 16.71 -10.17
CA VAL A 103 9.81 17.16 -10.68
C VAL A 103 8.65 16.59 -9.87
N HIS A 104 8.75 15.33 -9.43
CA HIS A 104 7.76 14.65 -8.59
C HIS A 104 8.39 14.19 -7.28
N VAL A 105 7.64 14.32 -6.19
CA VAL A 105 8.09 13.99 -4.84
C VAL A 105 6.98 13.27 -4.07
N GLN A 106 7.37 12.45 -3.10
CA GLN A 106 6.45 11.78 -2.18
C GLN A 106 5.67 12.78 -1.33
N VAL A 107 4.36 12.58 -1.16
CA VAL A 107 3.49 13.59 -0.55
C VAL A 107 2.65 13.12 0.63
N GLY A 108 2.05 11.94 0.57
CA GLY A 108 1.14 11.46 1.62
C GLY A 108 1.60 10.22 2.36
N HIS A 109 2.14 9.25 1.62
CA HIS A 109 2.26 7.87 2.10
C HIS A 109 3.66 7.55 2.59
N TYR A 110 3.97 7.80 3.87
CA TYR A 110 5.28 7.50 4.44
C TYR A 110 5.28 6.18 5.21
N PRO A 111 6.45 5.53 5.39
CA PRO A 111 6.53 4.26 6.12
C PRO A 111 6.05 4.32 7.58
N HIS A 112 6.06 5.51 8.19
CA HIS A 112 5.78 5.70 9.62
C HIS A 112 4.46 6.41 9.90
N ALA A 113 3.92 7.17 8.95
CA ALA A 113 2.70 7.93 9.13
C ALA A 113 2.07 8.32 7.79
N VAL A 114 0.77 8.60 7.83
CA VAL A 114 0.05 9.32 6.77
C VAL A 114 -0.07 10.77 7.20
N LEU A 115 0.46 11.69 6.39
CA LEU A 115 0.41 13.12 6.69
C LEU A 115 -0.50 13.89 5.74
N ARG A 116 -0.76 13.36 4.54
CA ARG A 116 -1.55 14.03 3.51
C ARG A 116 -2.34 13.02 2.71
N LEU A 117 -3.52 13.43 2.26
CA LEU A 117 -4.23 12.79 1.15
C LEU A 117 -4.07 13.67 -0.08
N VAL A 118 -3.83 13.05 -1.23
CA VAL A 118 -3.74 13.75 -2.51
C VAL A 118 -4.66 13.04 -3.48
N VAL A 119 -5.46 13.81 -4.21
CA VAL A 119 -6.28 13.32 -5.31
C VAL A 119 -5.84 14.00 -6.61
N ASP A 120 -5.80 13.23 -7.68
CA ASP A 120 -5.50 13.72 -9.03
C ASP A 120 -6.80 13.97 -9.79
N VAL A 121 -7.06 15.22 -10.11
CA VAL A 121 -8.33 15.66 -10.69
C VAL A 121 -8.12 15.93 -12.18
N ASP A 122 -8.60 15.01 -13.01
CA ASP A 122 -8.56 15.08 -14.47
C ASP A 122 -9.66 15.99 -15.06
N LEU A 123 -9.98 17.06 -14.34
CA LEU A 123 -10.91 18.10 -14.77
C LEU A 123 -10.21 19.46 -14.64
N PRO A 124 -10.36 20.36 -15.63
CA PRO A 124 -9.86 21.72 -15.51
C PRO A 124 -10.40 22.41 -14.24
N TRP A 125 -9.53 23.05 -13.45
CA TRP A 125 -9.88 23.75 -12.21
C TRP A 125 -11.22 24.53 -12.25
N PRO A 126 -11.50 25.36 -13.28
CA PRO A 126 -12.74 26.16 -13.29
C PRO A 126 -14.03 25.33 -13.24
N GLN A 127 -14.00 24.07 -13.67
CA GLN A 127 -15.17 23.18 -13.63
C GLN A 127 -15.50 22.68 -12.23
N VAL A 128 -14.55 22.76 -11.31
CA VAL A 128 -14.65 22.25 -9.94
C VAL A 128 -14.27 23.30 -8.90
N GLU A 129 -14.17 24.56 -9.30
CA GLU A 129 -13.79 25.69 -8.45
C GLU A 129 -14.74 25.84 -7.24
N GLU A 130 -16.04 25.73 -7.46
CA GLU A 130 -17.03 25.73 -6.36
C GLU A 130 -16.77 24.62 -5.34
N ARG A 131 -16.36 23.44 -5.79
CA ARG A 131 -16.03 22.31 -4.91
C ARG A 131 -14.75 22.58 -4.11
N ILE A 132 -13.77 23.20 -4.75
CA ILE A 132 -12.53 23.62 -4.08
C ILE A 132 -12.83 24.67 -3.01
N HIS A 133 -13.71 25.63 -3.28
CA HIS A 133 -14.12 26.63 -2.29
C HIS A 133 -14.95 26.04 -1.15
N ALA A 134 -15.84 25.08 -1.44
CA ALA A 134 -16.65 24.41 -0.44
C ALA A 134 -15.84 23.48 0.47
N LEU A 135 -14.77 22.87 -0.04
CA LEU A 135 -13.84 22.03 0.75
C LEU A 135 -12.38 22.41 0.47
N PRO A 136 -11.87 23.54 1.01
CA PRO A 136 -10.55 24.06 0.68
C PRO A 136 -9.40 23.07 0.93
N PRO A 137 -8.67 22.64 -0.13
CA PRO A 137 -7.43 21.89 0.00
C PRO A 137 -6.33 22.75 0.64
N SER A 138 -5.41 22.11 1.35
CA SER A 138 -4.24 22.77 1.92
C SER A 138 -3.31 23.29 0.83
N LEU A 139 -3.14 22.53 -0.26
CA LEU A 139 -2.37 22.94 -1.44
C LEU A 139 -3.03 22.39 -2.69
N VAL A 140 -2.95 23.14 -3.79
CA VAL A 140 -3.35 22.65 -5.12
C VAL A 140 -2.29 23.01 -6.15
N LEU A 141 -1.96 22.05 -7.00
CA LEU A 141 -0.97 22.20 -8.07
C LEU A 141 -1.64 21.94 -9.41
N VAL A 142 -1.98 23.00 -10.14
CA VAL A 142 -2.63 22.88 -11.45
C VAL A 142 -1.58 22.73 -12.54
N ASN A 143 -1.79 21.79 -13.45
CA ASN A 143 -1.02 21.66 -14.66
C ASN A 143 -1.37 22.83 -15.61
N PRO A 144 -0.43 23.73 -15.93
CA PRO A 144 -0.70 24.89 -16.78
C PRO A 144 -1.16 24.52 -18.20
N ARG A 145 -0.87 23.29 -18.66
CA ARG A 145 -1.22 22.85 -20.02
C ARG A 145 -2.63 22.28 -20.13
N SER A 146 -3.09 21.54 -19.12
CA SER A 146 -4.38 20.83 -19.16
C SER A 146 -5.42 21.40 -18.21
N GLY A 147 -5.02 22.19 -17.21
CA GLY A 147 -5.90 22.62 -16.12
C GLY A 147 -6.22 21.53 -15.09
N HIS A 148 -5.79 20.28 -15.31
CA HIS A 148 -5.89 19.20 -14.34
C HIS A 148 -5.02 19.50 -13.14
N PHE A 149 -5.31 18.96 -11.96
CA PHE A 149 -4.59 19.36 -10.77
C PHE A 149 -4.55 18.30 -9.68
N HIS A 150 -3.51 18.39 -8.85
CA HIS A 150 -3.45 17.63 -7.61
C HIS A 150 -3.98 18.49 -6.46
N ALA A 151 -5.02 18.03 -5.76
CA ALA A 151 -5.51 18.66 -4.54
C ALA A 151 -4.99 17.91 -3.30
N TRP A 152 -4.32 18.63 -2.41
CA TRP A 152 -3.68 18.10 -1.22
C TRP A 152 -4.46 18.49 0.03
N TYR A 153 -4.76 17.52 0.87
CA TYR A 153 -5.34 17.72 2.20
C TYR A 153 -4.31 17.34 3.25
N GLU A 154 -3.81 18.34 3.98
CA GLU A 154 -2.95 18.13 5.14
C GLU A 154 -3.76 17.53 6.29
N LEU A 155 -3.26 16.43 6.85
CA LEU A 155 -3.92 15.73 7.94
C LEU A 155 -3.16 15.93 9.26
N ASP A 156 -3.88 15.78 10.37
CA ASP A 156 -3.24 15.40 11.63
C ASP A 156 -2.50 14.07 11.43
N PRO A 157 -1.23 13.94 11.86
CA PRO A 157 -0.45 12.74 11.59
C PRO A 157 -1.14 11.46 12.06
N ILE A 158 -1.30 10.51 11.13
CA ILE A 158 -1.83 9.17 11.43
C ILE A 158 -0.65 8.22 11.53
N PRO A 159 -0.17 7.85 12.73
CA PRO A 159 0.96 6.94 12.88
C PRO A 159 0.58 5.54 12.39
N LEU A 160 1.43 4.95 11.53
CA LEU A 160 1.23 3.60 10.98
C LEU A 160 1.80 2.50 11.88
N THR A 161 2.43 2.88 12.98
CA THR A 161 2.91 1.95 14.01
C THR A 161 2.12 2.23 15.29
N PRO A 162 1.19 1.35 15.70
CA PRO A 162 0.47 1.53 16.94
C PRO A 162 1.35 1.10 18.13
N PRO A 163 1.22 1.75 19.30
CA PRO A 163 1.78 1.17 20.52
C PRO A 163 1.11 -0.18 20.84
N PRO A 164 1.80 -1.09 21.55
CA PRO A 164 1.25 -2.40 21.90
C PRO A 164 -0.11 -2.29 22.58
N GLY A 165 -1.09 -3.11 22.16
CA GLY A 165 -2.45 -3.11 22.70
C GLY A 165 -3.40 -2.07 22.10
N ARG A 166 -2.95 -1.29 21.10
CA ARG A 166 -3.76 -0.29 20.37
C ARG A 166 -3.90 -0.60 18.87
N GLU A 167 -3.67 -1.85 18.48
CA GLU A 167 -3.73 -2.32 17.10
C GLU A 167 -5.11 -2.06 16.47
N GLU A 168 -6.19 -2.26 17.23
CA GLU A 168 -7.56 -2.05 16.74
C GLU A 168 -7.87 -0.57 16.49
N SER A 169 -7.19 0.34 17.21
CA SER A 169 -7.31 1.78 16.96
C SER A 169 -6.68 2.18 15.62
N LEU A 170 -5.53 1.60 15.26
CA LEU A 170 -4.92 1.82 13.95
C LEU A 170 -5.79 1.24 12.83
N LYS A 171 -6.31 0.03 13.01
CA LYS A 171 -7.21 -0.59 12.02
C LYS A 171 -8.43 0.29 11.74
N GLY A 172 -9.06 0.84 12.78
CA GLY A 172 -10.17 1.78 12.64
C GLY A 172 -9.75 3.08 11.94
N ALA A 173 -8.57 3.62 12.25
CA ALA A 173 -8.04 4.81 11.59
C ALA A 173 -7.76 4.58 10.09
N LEU A 174 -7.20 3.43 9.72
CA LEU A 174 -6.95 3.07 8.32
C LEU A 174 -8.24 2.82 7.54
N ALA A 175 -9.26 2.23 8.17
CA ALA A 175 -10.57 2.05 7.56
C ALA A 175 -11.24 3.42 7.29
N LEU A 176 -11.17 4.33 8.25
CA LEU A 176 -11.66 5.71 8.06
C LEU A 176 -10.85 6.45 6.98
N LEU A 177 -9.54 6.22 6.92
CA LEU A 177 -8.67 6.82 5.91
C LEU A 177 -9.07 6.39 4.50
N ALA A 178 -9.31 5.09 4.31
CA ALA A 178 -9.79 4.53 3.05
C ALA A 178 -11.16 5.10 2.65
N GLU A 179 -12.09 5.27 3.61
CA GLU A 179 -13.38 5.88 3.34
C GLU A 179 -13.23 7.36 2.93
N VAL A 180 -12.38 8.12 3.62
CA VAL A 180 -12.13 9.54 3.29
C VAL A 180 -11.47 9.70 1.92
N GLU A 181 -10.49 8.86 1.58
CA GLU A 181 -9.86 8.84 0.26
C GLU A 181 -10.91 8.61 -0.83
N ALA A 182 -11.73 7.56 -0.68
CA ALA A 182 -12.75 7.21 -1.67
C ALA A 182 -13.88 8.27 -1.75
N LEU A 183 -14.20 8.97 -0.65
CA LEU A 183 -15.10 10.12 -0.65
C LEU A 183 -14.50 11.34 -1.35
N LEU A 184 -13.20 11.63 -1.16
CA LEU A 184 -12.50 12.70 -1.87
C LEU A 184 -12.47 12.43 -3.37
N GLU A 185 -12.17 11.20 -3.78
CA GLU A 185 -12.21 10.77 -5.18
C GLU A 185 -13.60 11.00 -5.78
N ALA A 186 -14.66 10.55 -5.10
CA ALA A 186 -16.04 10.76 -5.54
C ALA A 186 -16.46 12.24 -5.54
N TYR A 187 -15.97 13.04 -4.59
CA TYR A 187 -16.26 14.47 -4.49
C TYR A 187 -15.69 15.25 -5.67
N TYR A 188 -14.44 14.99 -6.04
CA TYR A 188 -13.81 15.64 -7.18
C TYR A 188 -14.12 14.98 -8.52
N GLY A 189 -14.53 13.71 -8.55
CA GLY A 189 -14.46 12.91 -9.77
C GLY A 189 -12.99 12.67 -10.16
N ALA A 190 -12.14 12.44 -9.16
CA ALA A 190 -10.70 12.25 -9.34
C ALA A 190 -10.39 10.89 -9.99
N ASP A 191 -9.18 10.75 -10.54
CA ASP A 191 -8.69 9.49 -11.09
C ASP A 191 -8.64 8.40 -10.00
N PRO A 192 -9.46 7.34 -10.09
CA PRO A 192 -9.44 6.24 -9.12
C PRO A 192 -8.17 5.39 -9.24
N GLY A 193 -7.39 5.52 -10.32
CA GLY A 193 -6.11 4.85 -10.55
C GLY A 193 -4.92 5.50 -9.84
N TYR A 194 -5.02 6.77 -9.47
CA TYR A 194 -3.98 7.50 -8.77
C TYR A 194 -3.81 7.01 -7.33
N ASN A 195 -2.58 6.66 -6.94
CA ASN A 195 -2.31 5.97 -5.67
C ASN A 195 -1.84 6.91 -4.52
N GLY A 196 -1.86 8.22 -4.72
CA GLY A 196 -1.48 9.21 -3.70
C GLY A 196 0.02 9.25 -3.32
N LEU A 197 0.88 8.42 -3.93
CA LEU A 197 2.28 8.31 -3.53
C LEU A 197 3.09 9.54 -3.93
N LEU A 198 3.03 9.91 -5.21
CA LEU A 198 3.84 10.97 -5.81
C LEU A 198 2.95 12.07 -6.35
N SER A 199 3.31 13.31 -6.06
CA SER A 199 2.72 14.48 -6.72
C SER A 199 3.82 15.30 -7.38
N ARG A 200 3.41 16.23 -8.26
CA ARG A 200 4.27 17.35 -8.65
C ARG A 200 4.86 18.01 -7.41
N ASN A 201 6.13 18.37 -7.50
CA ASN A 201 6.85 18.98 -6.41
C ASN A 201 6.57 20.49 -6.37
N PRO A 202 5.97 21.01 -5.29
CA PRO A 202 5.62 22.43 -5.20
C PRO A 202 6.83 23.38 -5.15
N PHE A 203 8.05 22.87 -4.90
CA PHE A 203 9.27 23.68 -4.99
C PHE A 203 9.74 23.93 -6.42
N LEU A 204 9.29 23.12 -7.38
CA LEU A 204 9.61 23.27 -8.81
C LEU A 204 8.38 23.62 -9.65
N HIS A 205 7.18 23.45 -9.10
CA HIS A 205 5.94 23.79 -9.78
C HIS A 205 5.78 25.32 -9.83
N PRO A 206 5.31 25.90 -10.95
CA PRO A 206 5.18 27.34 -11.06
C PRO A 206 4.29 27.94 -9.95
N PRO A 207 4.74 29.00 -9.24
CA PRO A 207 3.98 29.62 -8.16
C PRO A 207 2.61 30.17 -8.60
N GLU A 208 2.50 30.64 -9.83
CA GLU A 208 1.26 31.14 -10.42
C GLU A 208 0.23 30.04 -10.70
N TRP A 209 0.67 28.77 -10.74
CA TRP A 209 -0.14 27.57 -10.87
C TRP A 209 -0.20 26.73 -9.59
N THR A 210 0.15 27.36 -8.46
CA THR A 210 0.09 26.78 -7.13
C THR A 210 -0.91 27.61 -6.32
N TRP A 211 -1.90 26.97 -5.71
CA TRP A 211 -2.85 27.60 -4.79
C TRP A 211 -2.82 26.89 -3.43
N GLY A 212 -3.36 27.54 -2.42
CA GLY A 212 -3.42 27.01 -1.06
C GLY A 212 -4.24 27.92 -0.17
N GLY A 213 -4.20 27.66 1.14
CA GLY A 213 -4.97 28.41 2.14
C GLY A 213 -5.98 27.56 2.90
N GLY A 214 -6.11 26.28 2.57
CA GLY A 214 -6.87 25.33 3.38
C GLY A 214 -6.17 25.01 4.70
N LYS A 215 -6.99 24.69 5.72
CA LYS A 215 -6.51 24.29 7.05
C LYS A 215 -5.92 22.88 7.05
N ARG A 216 -5.24 22.52 8.15
CA ARG A 216 -4.99 21.12 8.50
C ARG A 216 -6.31 20.47 8.98
N TRP A 217 -6.50 19.22 8.60
CA TRP A 217 -7.70 18.45 8.90
C TRP A 217 -7.44 17.32 9.88
N SER A 218 -8.30 17.18 10.89
CA SER A 218 -8.45 15.86 11.51
C SER A 218 -9.17 14.95 10.52
N LEU A 219 -8.82 13.67 10.50
CA LEU A 219 -9.44 12.72 9.57
C LEU A 219 -10.97 12.63 9.77
N ARG A 220 -11.43 12.79 11.02
CA ARG A 220 -12.86 12.79 11.37
C ARG A 220 -13.58 14.05 10.88
N ASP A 221 -12.93 15.20 10.94
CA ASP A 221 -13.54 16.45 10.44
C ASP A 221 -13.67 16.42 8.93
N LEU A 222 -12.61 15.99 8.23
CA LEU A 222 -12.65 15.87 6.77
C LEU A 222 -13.75 14.89 6.33
N HIS A 223 -13.86 13.75 7.01
CA HIS A 223 -14.95 12.78 6.79
C HIS A 223 -16.33 13.40 6.97
N ARG A 224 -16.53 14.16 8.06
CA ARG A 224 -17.81 14.80 8.37
C ARG A 224 -18.20 15.81 7.30
N GLU A 225 -17.28 16.68 6.88
CA GLU A 225 -17.54 17.69 5.85
C GLU A 225 -17.87 17.02 4.51
N LEU A 226 -17.07 16.04 4.07
CA LEU A 226 -17.34 15.28 2.84
C LEU A 226 -18.71 14.62 2.86
N ARG A 227 -19.15 14.12 4.01
CA ARG A 227 -20.48 13.50 4.14
C ARG A 227 -21.62 14.51 4.03
N GLY A 228 -21.40 15.75 4.43
CA GLY A 228 -22.34 16.86 4.27
C GLY A 228 -22.41 17.36 2.82
N LEU A 229 -21.28 17.38 2.13
CA LEU A 229 -21.17 17.86 0.74
C LEU A 229 -21.64 16.83 -0.29
N LEU A 230 -21.52 15.53 0.00
CA LEU A 230 -21.89 14.47 -0.93
C LEU A 230 -23.34 13.97 -0.75
N PRO A 231 -24.11 13.85 -1.84
CA PRO A 231 -25.42 13.20 -1.82
C PRO A 231 -25.36 11.79 -1.24
N SER A 232 -26.41 11.39 -0.52
CA SER A 232 -26.49 10.05 0.10
C SER A 232 -26.33 8.91 -0.91
N GLY A 233 -26.88 9.08 -2.12
CA GLY A 233 -26.76 8.11 -3.21
C GLY A 233 -25.34 7.96 -3.74
N THR A 234 -24.53 9.02 -3.71
CA THR A 234 -23.10 8.95 -4.07
C THR A 234 -22.32 8.24 -2.97
N ARG A 235 -22.55 8.61 -1.71
CA ARG A 235 -21.87 7.99 -0.55
C ARG A 235 -22.07 6.48 -0.46
N ARG A 236 -23.24 5.97 -0.85
CA ARG A 236 -23.53 4.52 -0.87
C ARG A 236 -22.82 3.77 -1.99
N ARG A 237 -22.36 4.46 -3.03
CA ARG A 237 -21.65 3.88 -4.18
C ARG A 237 -20.13 3.89 -4.01
N VAL A 238 -19.63 4.66 -3.04
CA VAL A 238 -18.21 4.67 -2.69
C VAL A 238 -17.84 3.32 -2.09
N ASP A 239 -16.77 2.72 -2.60
CA ASP A 239 -16.18 1.49 -2.07
C ASP A 239 -14.80 1.77 -1.48
N PRO A 240 -14.67 1.83 -0.13
CA PRO A 240 -13.37 2.00 0.53
C PRO A 240 -12.38 0.87 0.22
N GLY A 241 -12.83 -0.28 -0.28
CA GLY A 241 -11.98 -1.37 -0.74
C GLY A 241 -11.12 -1.01 -1.95
N LEU A 242 -11.47 0.08 -2.67
CA LEU A 242 -10.73 0.59 -3.83
C LEU A 242 -9.69 1.68 -3.48
N ALA A 243 -9.56 2.01 -2.19
CA ALA A 243 -8.60 3.00 -1.71
C ALA A 243 -7.15 2.54 -1.87
N SER A 244 -6.21 3.48 -1.86
CA SER A 244 -4.78 3.17 -1.96
C SER A 244 -4.29 2.36 -0.78
N TYR A 245 -4.74 2.73 0.41
CA TYR A 245 -4.40 2.05 1.66
C TYR A 245 -5.19 0.77 1.85
N GLY A 246 -4.52 -0.25 2.39
CA GLY A 246 -5.14 -1.52 2.77
C GLY A 246 -4.87 -2.67 1.79
N ARG A 247 -4.49 -2.40 0.54
CA ARG A 247 -4.07 -3.44 -0.42
C ARG A 247 -2.91 -4.30 0.11
N ASN A 248 -1.87 -3.66 0.65
CA ASN A 248 -0.76 -4.37 1.28
C ASN A 248 -1.23 -5.27 2.45
N ASN A 249 -2.12 -4.74 3.30
CA ASN A 249 -2.67 -5.48 4.43
C ASN A 249 -3.51 -6.68 3.97
N ALA A 250 -4.33 -6.51 2.93
CA ALA A 250 -5.13 -7.57 2.34
C ALA A 250 -4.25 -8.69 1.77
N LEU A 251 -3.18 -8.33 1.04
CA LEU A 251 -2.19 -9.29 0.56
C LEU A 251 -1.50 -9.99 1.73
N PHE A 252 -1.02 -9.24 2.73
CA PHE A 252 -0.35 -9.77 3.91
C PHE A 252 -1.23 -10.75 4.68
N ASP A 253 -2.48 -10.37 4.98
CA ASP A 253 -3.44 -11.18 5.72
C ASP A 253 -3.76 -12.48 4.99
N ARG A 254 -3.92 -12.40 3.67
CA ARG A 254 -4.16 -13.59 2.87
C ARG A 254 -2.93 -14.49 2.80
N LEU A 255 -1.78 -13.91 2.53
CA LEU A 255 -0.51 -14.63 2.37
C LEU A 255 -0.07 -15.30 3.67
N ARG A 256 -0.16 -14.61 4.82
CA ARG A 256 0.23 -15.20 6.12
C ARG A 256 -0.65 -16.38 6.49
N ALA A 257 -1.95 -16.33 6.19
CA ALA A 257 -2.86 -17.44 6.48
C ALA A 257 -2.46 -18.70 5.68
N GLU A 258 -2.11 -18.53 4.42
CA GLU A 258 -1.62 -19.63 3.58
C GLU A 258 -0.22 -20.09 4.01
N ALA A 259 0.69 -19.17 4.36
CA ALA A 259 2.02 -19.51 4.88
C ALA A 259 1.95 -20.32 6.18
N TYR A 260 1.07 -19.95 7.11
CA TYR A 260 0.83 -20.68 8.36
C TYR A 260 0.37 -22.10 8.09
N ALA A 261 -0.47 -22.27 7.07
CA ALA A 261 -0.91 -23.58 6.66
C ALA A 261 0.22 -24.42 6.07
N HIS A 262 1.11 -23.80 5.29
CA HIS A 262 2.04 -24.54 4.43
C HIS A 262 3.42 -24.80 5.05
N VAL A 263 3.87 -23.98 6.00
CA VAL A 263 5.26 -23.97 6.53
C VAL A 263 5.76 -25.33 7.04
N ALA A 264 4.87 -26.17 7.56
CA ALA A 264 5.26 -27.43 8.15
C ALA A 264 5.67 -28.52 7.15
N LEU A 265 5.36 -28.39 5.85
CA LEU A 265 5.89 -29.30 4.81
C LEU A 265 7.38 -29.05 4.53
N PHE A 266 7.83 -27.84 4.77
CA PHE A 266 9.18 -27.42 4.43
C PHE A 266 10.16 -27.65 5.58
N ARG A 267 9.66 -27.80 6.81
CA ARG A 267 10.51 -28.04 7.98
C ARG A 267 11.06 -29.46 8.03
N GLY A 268 12.33 -29.58 8.42
CA GLY A 268 13.01 -30.87 8.56
C GLY A 268 13.50 -31.47 7.24
N VAL A 269 13.35 -30.74 6.13
CA VAL A 269 13.90 -31.10 4.82
C VAL A 269 15.16 -30.26 4.56
N PRO A 270 16.25 -30.84 4.03
CA PRO A 270 17.40 -30.08 3.58
C PRO A 270 17.00 -28.98 2.58
N GLY A 271 17.44 -27.73 2.80
CA GLY A 271 17.05 -26.58 1.96
C GLY A 271 15.60 -26.12 2.12
N GLY A 272 14.91 -26.60 3.16
CA GLY A 272 13.49 -26.32 3.39
C GLY A 272 13.17 -24.84 3.63
N GLU A 273 14.06 -24.08 4.27
CA GLU A 273 13.84 -22.64 4.50
C GLU A 273 13.84 -21.86 3.19
N GLU A 274 14.78 -22.16 2.30
CA GLU A 274 14.91 -21.57 0.97
C GLU A 274 13.70 -21.94 0.09
N ALA A 275 13.32 -23.21 0.08
CA ALA A 275 12.15 -23.70 -0.64
C ALA A 275 10.86 -23.03 -0.13
N PHE A 276 10.70 -22.85 1.18
CA PHE A 276 9.56 -22.15 1.75
C PHE A 276 9.52 -20.67 1.34
N ARG A 277 10.66 -19.98 1.39
CA ARG A 277 10.75 -18.57 0.94
C ARG A 277 10.34 -18.44 -0.52
N ALA A 278 10.85 -19.31 -1.40
CA ALA A 278 10.48 -19.32 -2.81
C ALA A 278 8.99 -19.59 -3.03
N TRP A 279 8.41 -20.54 -2.28
CA TRP A 279 6.98 -20.83 -2.33
C TRP A 279 6.13 -19.63 -1.88
N VAL A 280 6.48 -18.98 -0.76
CA VAL A 280 5.77 -17.78 -0.28
C VAL A 280 5.87 -16.64 -1.29
N GLU A 281 7.03 -16.43 -1.90
CA GLU A 281 7.24 -15.42 -2.95
C GLU A 281 6.31 -15.65 -4.15
N GLN A 282 6.32 -16.85 -4.73
CA GLN A 282 5.44 -17.19 -5.85
C GLN A 282 3.97 -17.01 -5.47
N ARG A 283 3.60 -17.41 -4.25
CA ARG A 283 2.23 -17.29 -3.78
C ARG A 283 1.81 -15.83 -3.59
N ALA A 284 2.72 -14.97 -3.14
CA ALA A 284 2.46 -13.54 -3.00
C ALA A 284 2.17 -12.89 -4.36
N HIS A 285 2.95 -13.19 -5.39
CA HIS A 285 2.69 -12.67 -6.75
C HIS A 285 1.38 -13.19 -7.33
N ALA A 286 1.06 -14.48 -7.13
CA ALA A 286 -0.21 -15.04 -7.56
C ALA A 286 -1.41 -14.39 -6.85
N LEU A 287 -1.31 -14.15 -5.54
CA LEU A 287 -2.34 -13.46 -4.77
C LEU A 287 -2.48 -11.99 -5.18
N ASN A 288 -1.37 -11.29 -5.43
CA ASN A 288 -1.39 -9.91 -5.91
C ASN A 288 -2.21 -9.78 -7.21
N GLN A 289 -2.01 -10.71 -8.15
CA GLN A 289 -2.79 -10.77 -9.38
C GLN A 289 -4.25 -11.15 -9.12
N ALA A 290 -4.51 -12.16 -8.30
CA ALA A 290 -5.88 -12.62 -8.03
C ALA A 290 -6.73 -11.57 -7.29
N LEU A 291 -6.13 -10.78 -6.40
CA LEU A 291 -6.83 -9.79 -5.58
C LEU A 291 -7.02 -8.46 -6.30
N PHE A 292 -6.07 -8.06 -7.15
CA PHE A 292 -5.97 -6.67 -7.61
C PHE A 292 -5.89 -6.50 -9.12
N ARG A 293 -6.09 -7.56 -9.92
CA ARG A 293 -6.14 -7.45 -11.39
C ARG A 293 -7.12 -6.39 -11.86
N ASP A 294 -8.33 -6.40 -11.30
CA ASP A 294 -9.43 -5.51 -11.70
C ASP A 294 -9.54 -4.29 -10.76
N HIS A 295 -8.59 -4.11 -9.85
CA HIS A 295 -8.55 -2.96 -8.95
C HIS A 295 -8.15 -1.71 -9.76
N PRO A 296 -8.81 -0.55 -9.59
CA PRO A 296 -8.51 0.66 -10.37
C PRO A 296 -7.04 1.10 -10.31
N LYS A 297 -6.46 1.03 -9.10
CA LYS A 297 -5.03 1.32 -8.81
C LYS A 297 -4.06 0.18 -9.20
N GLY A 298 -4.55 -0.86 -9.88
CA GLY A 298 -3.82 -2.04 -10.30
C GLY A 298 -3.21 -2.90 -9.18
N PRO A 299 -2.48 -3.97 -9.57
CA PRO A 299 -1.69 -4.78 -8.64
C PRO A 299 -0.58 -3.98 -7.95
N LEU A 300 -0.19 -4.43 -6.76
CA LEU A 300 0.95 -3.85 -6.04
C LEU A 300 2.25 -4.02 -6.83
N ASP A 301 3.18 -3.08 -6.63
CA ASP A 301 4.52 -3.12 -7.24
C ASP A 301 5.25 -4.42 -6.85
N PRO A 302 5.98 -5.08 -7.78
CA PRO A 302 6.68 -6.32 -7.49
C PRO A 302 7.63 -6.25 -6.29
N ARG A 303 8.27 -5.10 -6.04
CA ARG A 303 9.14 -4.90 -4.87
C ARG A 303 8.33 -4.83 -3.58
N GLU A 304 7.15 -4.21 -3.61
CA GLU A 304 6.25 -4.20 -2.46
C GLU A 304 5.77 -5.62 -2.13
N VAL A 305 5.36 -6.38 -3.15
CA VAL A 305 4.98 -7.80 -3.00
C VAL A 305 6.14 -8.62 -2.43
N HIS A 306 7.36 -8.44 -2.95
CA HIS A 306 8.56 -9.11 -2.46
C HIS A 306 8.83 -8.82 -0.98
N HIS A 307 8.72 -7.56 -0.54
CA HIS A 307 8.92 -7.19 0.86
C HIS A 307 7.89 -7.85 1.77
N THR A 308 6.61 -7.88 1.36
CA THR A 308 5.54 -8.57 2.09
C THR A 308 5.82 -10.07 2.17
N ALA A 309 6.18 -10.71 1.06
CA ALA A 309 6.52 -12.13 1.00
C ALA A 309 7.70 -12.48 1.90
N LYS A 310 8.79 -11.71 1.82
CA LYS A 310 9.99 -11.87 2.65
C LYS A 310 9.66 -11.75 4.14
N SER A 311 8.82 -10.78 4.52
CA SER A 311 8.39 -10.59 5.91
C SER A 311 7.60 -11.80 6.41
N VAL A 312 6.59 -12.23 5.66
CA VAL A 312 5.75 -13.38 5.99
C VAL A 312 6.57 -14.66 6.08
N ALA A 313 7.41 -14.94 5.09
CA ALA A 313 8.24 -16.15 5.05
C ALA A 313 9.20 -16.22 6.25
N LYS A 314 9.94 -15.13 6.50
CA LYS A 314 10.90 -15.06 7.61
C LYS A 314 10.21 -15.26 8.95
N TRP A 315 9.11 -14.54 9.22
CA TRP A 315 8.43 -14.63 10.50
C TRP A 315 7.78 -16.01 10.69
N THR A 316 7.11 -16.53 9.67
CA THR A 316 6.40 -17.81 9.73
C THR A 316 7.36 -18.97 9.96
N TYR A 317 8.47 -19.03 9.21
CA TYR A 317 9.44 -20.12 9.35
C TYR A 317 10.09 -20.14 10.73
N ARG A 318 10.44 -18.96 11.27
CA ARG A 318 11.14 -18.84 12.56
C ARG A 318 10.22 -18.98 13.77
N ASN A 319 9.02 -18.38 13.73
CA ASN A 319 8.21 -18.18 14.93
C ASN A 319 6.94 -19.03 14.96
N TYR A 320 6.29 -19.28 13.82
CA TYR A 320 4.99 -19.97 13.83
C TYR A 320 5.15 -21.44 14.21
N ARG A 321 4.53 -21.88 15.31
CA ARG A 321 4.51 -23.28 15.77
C ARG A 321 3.10 -23.87 15.82
N GLY A 322 2.13 -23.18 15.24
CA GLY A 322 0.77 -23.71 15.10
C GLY A 322 0.77 -25.06 14.38
N ALA A 323 -0.21 -25.91 14.69
CA ALA A 323 -0.30 -27.23 14.11
C ALA A 323 -0.49 -27.14 12.58
N ARG A 324 0.11 -28.09 11.86
CA ARG A 324 -0.01 -28.30 10.41
C ARG A 324 -1.45 -28.08 9.95
N VAL A 325 -1.73 -27.01 9.21
CA VAL A 325 -3.00 -26.90 8.47
C VAL A 325 -2.77 -27.58 7.12
N TYR A 326 -2.72 -28.92 7.15
CA TYR A 326 -2.86 -29.73 5.95
C TYR A 326 -4.01 -30.72 6.11
N PRO A 327 -4.65 -31.09 4.99
CA PRO A 327 -5.95 -31.73 4.99
C PRO A 327 -5.79 -33.17 5.44
N VAL A 328 -6.00 -33.43 6.72
CA VAL A 328 -6.05 -34.83 7.18
C VAL A 328 -7.00 -35.07 8.33
N SER A 329 -8.14 -34.38 8.36
CA SER A 329 -9.34 -35.06 8.87
C SER A 329 -9.89 -35.95 7.74
N SER A 330 -10.48 -37.10 8.06
CA SER A 330 -11.14 -38.00 7.10
C SER A 330 -12.31 -37.36 6.34
N THR A 331 -12.56 -36.07 6.58
CA THR A 331 -13.64 -35.26 6.02
C THR A 331 -13.17 -34.32 4.90
N GLY A 332 -11.85 -34.23 4.66
CA GLY A 332 -11.27 -33.32 3.68
C GLY A 332 -11.31 -31.83 4.07
N ARG A 333 -11.80 -31.53 5.29
CA ARG A 333 -11.73 -30.18 5.86
C ARG A 333 -10.33 -29.95 6.46
N PRO A 334 -9.68 -28.79 6.20
CA PRO A 334 -8.42 -28.43 6.84
C PRO A 334 -8.60 -28.43 8.36
N ASP A 335 -7.62 -28.92 9.13
CA ASP A 335 -7.65 -28.69 10.58
C ASP A 335 -7.39 -27.20 10.85
N ARG A 336 -8.49 -26.49 11.06
CA ARG A 336 -8.51 -25.04 11.29
C ARG A 336 -8.49 -24.72 12.78
N SER A 337 -8.52 -25.71 13.68
CA SER A 337 -8.82 -25.54 15.11
C SER A 337 -7.85 -24.61 15.87
N ARG A 338 -6.64 -24.41 15.34
CA ARG A 338 -5.61 -23.53 15.91
C ARG A 338 -5.36 -22.22 15.12
N LEU A 339 -6.10 -21.99 14.04
CA LEU A 339 -6.12 -20.68 13.37
C LEU A 339 -7.08 -19.74 14.10
N SER A 340 -6.76 -18.44 14.12
CA SER A 340 -7.71 -17.42 14.58
C SER A 340 -8.94 -17.40 13.67
N PRO A 341 -10.14 -17.02 14.16
CA PRO A 341 -11.35 -16.96 13.34
C PRO A 341 -11.17 -16.18 12.02
N GLN A 342 -10.43 -15.06 12.07
CA GLN A 342 -10.09 -14.26 10.88
C GLN A 342 -9.24 -15.04 9.87
N ALA A 343 -8.19 -15.75 10.33
CA ALA A 343 -7.35 -16.55 9.44
C ALA A 343 -8.07 -17.76 8.85
N ARG A 344 -9.14 -18.26 9.50
CA ARG A 344 -10.00 -19.35 9.00
C ARG A 344 -10.97 -18.91 7.89
N ALA A 345 -11.32 -17.63 7.85
CA ALA A 345 -12.25 -17.05 6.87
C ALA A 345 -11.55 -16.74 5.54
N LEU A 346 -10.28 -16.35 5.61
CA LEU A 346 -9.29 -16.52 4.53
C LEU A 346 -9.04 -18.04 4.39
N ILE A 347 -8.24 -18.64 3.51
CA ILE A 347 -8.20 -20.14 3.38
C ILE A 347 -9.57 -20.78 3.07
N PRO A 348 -10.01 -20.75 1.80
CA PRO A 348 -11.19 -21.49 1.36
C PRO A 348 -11.05 -22.99 1.64
N PRO A 349 -12.15 -23.73 1.83
CA PRO A 349 -12.09 -25.20 1.83
C PRO A 349 -11.60 -25.71 0.48
N LEU A 350 -10.89 -26.84 0.49
CA LEU A 350 -10.57 -27.58 -0.73
C LEU A 350 -11.88 -28.01 -1.40
N GLN A 351 -11.91 -27.96 -2.73
CA GLN A 351 -13.07 -28.34 -3.55
C GLN A 351 -12.66 -29.33 -4.65
N GLY A 352 -13.63 -30.08 -5.18
CA GLY A 352 -13.42 -30.94 -6.35
C GLY A 352 -12.34 -32.01 -6.18
N GLN A 353 -11.45 -32.10 -7.19
CA GLN A 353 -10.39 -33.12 -7.24
C GLN A 353 -9.34 -32.96 -6.13
N GLU A 354 -8.96 -31.72 -5.80
CA GLU A 354 -7.98 -31.43 -4.74
C GLU A 354 -8.44 -31.98 -3.37
N LEU A 355 -9.75 -31.89 -3.09
CA LEU A 355 -10.36 -32.46 -1.89
C LEU A 355 -10.25 -33.99 -1.88
N GLN A 356 -10.53 -34.64 -3.01
CA GLN A 356 -10.50 -36.10 -3.13
C GLN A 356 -9.08 -36.64 -2.97
N GLU A 357 -8.09 -36.00 -3.58
CA GLU A 357 -6.68 -36.39 -3.47
C GLU A 357 -6.16 -36.25 -2.05
N ALA A 358 -6.46 -35.13 -1.40
CA ALA A 358 -6.13 -34.87 -0.02
C ALA A 358 -6.71 -35.92 0.95
N VAL A 359 -7.98 -36.28 0.78
CA VAL A 359 -8.63 -37.34 1.58
C VAL A 359 -7.95 -38.68 1.35
N ARG A 360 -7.62 -39.02 0.10
CA ARG A 360 -6.96 -40.28 -0.26
C ARG A 360 -5.56 -40.39 0.33
N GLU A 361 -4.74 -39.35 0.18
CA GLU A 361 -3.39 -39.30 0.74
C GLU A 361 -3.42 -39.33 2.26
N GLY A 362 -4.40 -38.66 2.86
CA GLY A 362 -4.64 -38.68 4.28
C GLY A 362 -5.00 -40.05 4.86
N GLY A 363 -5.84 -40.79 4.14
CA GLY A 363 -6.13 -42.19 4.44
C GLY A 363 -4.87 -43.07 4.38
N ARG A 364 -4.03 -42.89 3.34
CA ARG A 364 -2.79 -43.64 3.17
C ARG A 364 -1.78 -43.40 4.30
N ARG A 365 -1.53 -42.13 4.66
CA ARG A 365 -0.59 -41.79 5.75
C ARG A 365 -1.01 -42.39 7.10
N ARG A 366 -2.30 -42.26 7.47
CA ARG A 366 -2.82 -42.89 8.71
C ARG A 366 -2.75 -44.41 8.65
N GLY A 367 -3.06 -45.00 7.49
CA GLY A 367 -2.93 -46.44 7.29
C GLY A 367 -1.49 -46.92 7.51
N SER A 368 -0.50 -46.17 7.02
CA SER A 368 0.92 -46.43 7.22
C SER A 368 1.34 -46.28 8.68
N GLN A 369 0.97 -45.17 9.34
CA GLN A 369 1.28 -44.92 10.76
C GLN A 369 0.70 -46.00 11.67
N ARG A 370 -0.59 -46.35 11.49
CA ARG A 370 -1.23 -47.43 12.26
C ARG A 370 -0.55 -48.79 12.05
N ARG A 371 -0.03 -49.04 10.84
CA ARG A 371 0.74 -50.24 10.55
C ARG A 371 2.05 -50.23 11.32
N GLN A 372 2.80 -49.15 11.24
CA GLN A 372 4.09 -48.99 11.92
C GLN A 372 3.93 -49.10 13.45
N GLU A 373 2.98 -48.39 14.05
CA GLU A 373 2.66 -48.52 15.48
C GLU A 373 2.27 -49.95 15.88
N ALA A 374 1.50 -50.65 15.02
CA ALA A 374 1.14 -52.03 15.28
C ALA A 374 2.35 -52.97 15.17
N GLU A 375 3.25 -52.75 14.21
CA GLU A 375 4.50 -53.51 14.06
C GLU A 375 5.45 -53.29 15.24
N GLU A 376 5.58 -52.05 15.74
CA GLU A 376 6.36 -51.73 16.94
C GLU A 376 5.81 -52.44 18.18
N LYS A 377 4.50 -52.35 18.42
CA LYS A 377 3.84 -53.05 19.53
C LYS A 377 4.00 -54.57 19.43
N LEU A 378 3.89 -55.13 18.23
CA LEU A 378 4.09 -56.57 18.00
C LEU A 378 5.53 -57.00 18.23
N THR A 379 6.51 -56.16 17.85
CA THR A 379 7.94 -56.40 18.09
C THR A 379 8.25 -56.38 19.58
N GLU A 380 7.69 -55.43 20.33
CA GLU A 380 7.87 -55.35 21.78
C GLU A 380 7.18 -56.52 22.50
N ALA A 381 5.96 -56.87 22.09
CA ALA A 381 5.23 -58.02 22.61
C ALA A 381 5.98 -59.35 22.36
N LEU A 382 6.62 -59.50 21.19
CA LEU A 382 7.45 -60.66 20.87
C LEU A 382 8.61 -60.81 21.88
N LYS A 383 9.34 -59.71 22.14
CA LYS A 383 10.45 -59.70 23.12
C LYS A 383 9.98 -60.11 24.51
N ARG A 384 8.82 -59.60 24.96
CA ARG A 384 8.25 -59.94 26.28
C ARG A 384 7.80 -61.40 26.38
N LEU A 385 7.25 -61.97 25.32
CA LEU A 385 6.86 -63.38 25.29
C LEU A 385 8.08 -64.31 25.29
N GLN A 386 9.13 -63.96 24.53
CA GLN A 386 10.39 -64.71 24.50
C GLN A 386 11.10 -64.68 25.87
N ALA A 387 11.14 -63.53 26.53
CA ALA A 387 11.73 -63.40 27.87
C ALA A 387 11.01 -64.26 28.94
N ARG A 388 9.71 -64.52 28.75
CA ARG A 388 8.90 -65.38 29.65
C ARG A 388 8.93 -66.86 29.27
N GLY A 389 9.62 -67.25 28.20
CA GLY A 389 9.62 -68.63 27.70
C GLY A 389 8.26 -69.10 27.15
N GLU A 390 7.36 -68.18 26.84
CA GLU A 390 6.02 -68.51 26.35
C GLU A 390 6.01 -68.82 24.84
N ARG A 391 5.13 -69.73 24.42
CA ARG A 391 5.02 -70.12 23.00
C ARG A 391 4.48 -68.94 22.17
N VAL A 392 5.30 -68.49 21.22
CA VAL A 392 4.94 -67.40 20.29
C VAL A 392 3.88 -67.87 19.30
N THR A 393 2.62 -67.52 19.58
CA THR A 393 1.47 -67.76 18.69
C THR A 393 0.83 -66.44 18.29
N ALA A 394 0.14 -66.39 17.14
CA ALA A 394 -0.56 -65.19 16.68
C ALA A 394 -1.58 -64.67 17.72
N ARG A 395 -2.20 -65.58 18.47
CA ARG A 395 -3.19 -65.25 19.50
C ARG A 395 -2.53 -64.66 20.76
N ALA A 396 -1.39 -65.21 21.17
CA ALA A 396 -0.60 -64.68 22.30
C ALA A 396 -0.02 -63.29 21.97
N LEU A 397 0.55 -63.11 20.77
CA LEU A 397 1.07 -61.83 20.29
C LEU A 397 -0.03 -60.76 20.18
N ALA A 398 -1.19 -61.11 19.65
CA ALA A 398 -2.32 -60.20 19.54
C ALA A 398 -2.81 -59.71 20.92
N ARG A 399 -2.88 -60.62 21.90
CA ARG A 399 -3.27 -60.31 23.28
C ARG A 399 -2.26 -59.39 23.95
N GLU A 400 -0.97 -59.70 23.83
CA GLU A 400 0.11 -58.94 24.47
C GLU A 400 0.31 -57.54 23.83
N ALA A 401 0.21 -57.44 22.49
CA ALA A 401 0.36 -56.16 21.77
C ALA A 401 -0.93 -55.32 21.74
N GLY A 402 -2.07 -55.87 22.20
CA GLY A 402 -3.37 -55.19 22.14
C GLY A 402 -3.88 -54.94 20.71
N VAL A 403 -3.58 -55.83 19.76
CA VAL A 403 -3.98 -55.72 18.35
C VAL A 403 -4.91 -56.86 17.92
N LYS A 404 -5.57 -56.74 16.77
CA LYS A 404 -6.44 -57.80 16.24
C LYS A 404 -5.63 -59.06 15.87
N PRO A 405 -6.16 -60.29 16.10
CA PRO A 405 -5.48 -61.54 15.76
C PRO A 405 -5.01 -61.65 14.30
N HIS A 406 -5.80 -61.11 13.36
CA HIS A 406 -5.44 -61.05 11.94
C HIS A 406 -4.17 -60.24 11.66
N THR A 407 -3.98 -59.12 12.36
CA THR A 407 -2.81 -58.24 12.22
C THR A 407 -1.55 -58.96 12.72
N ALA A 408 -1.64 -59.61 13.88
CA ALA A 408 -0.53 -60.40 14.44
C ALA A 408 -0.17 -61.61 13.56
N SER A 409 -1.17 -62.29 12.99
CA SER A 409 -0.97 -63.43 12.09
C SER A 409 -0.25 -63.02 10.79
N LYS A 410 -0.69 -61.92 10.16
CA LYS A 410 -0.03 -61.39 8.97
C LYS A 410 1.42 -60.95 9.23
N TRP A 411 1.65 -60.29 10.35
CA TRP A 411 2.99 -59.87 10.75
C TRP A 411 3.91 -61.06 11.01
N LEU A 412 3.44 -62.08 11.73
CA LEU A 412 4.18 -63.33 11.93
C LEU A 412 4.51 -64.06 10.62
N LYS A 413 3.59 -64.05 9.64
CA LYS A 413 3.83 -64.64 8.33
C LYS A 413 4.96 -63.89 7.60
N LYS A 414 4.91 -62.56 7.61
CA LYS A 414 5.93 -61.69 7.00
C LYS A 414 7.30 -61.78 7.68
N MET A 415 7.37 -62.16 8.96
CA MET A 415 8.63 -62.39 9.68
C MET A 415 9.25 -63.77 9.41
N ARG A 416 8.51 -64.69 8.78
CA ARG A 416 8.95 -66.05 8.45
C ARG A 416 9.30 -66.22 6.97
N GLU A 417 8.83 -65.31 6.14
CA GLU A 417 9.29 -65.06 4.77
C GLU A 417 10.58 -64.22 4.83
#